data_AF-A0A132I215-F1
#
_entry.id   AF-A0A132I215-F1
#
_cell.length_a   1.000
_cell.length_b   1.000
_cell.length_c   1.000
_cell.angle_alpha   90.00
_cell.angle_beta   90.00
_cell.angle_gamma   90.00
#
_symmetry.space_group_name_H-M   'P 1'
#
loop_
_entity.id
_entity.type
_entity.pdbx_description
1 polymer ?
#
loop_
_entity_poly.entity_id
_entity_poly.type
_entity_poly.pdbx_seq_one_letter_code
_entity_poly.pdbx_strand_id
1 'polypeptide(L)'
;HFHVVKLMNEKLDDIRRKAYSMEKDVNKRKVLKWTRYLLLGNGADIFDKQYRTRLDNALAMNEPHSKAYYLKEQLREIWMQPLKSMAEDVFDDWARMAEQSKIPQLIRMAMTMKAYRRGILAWYDCHFSTGKVEGIHNKIKVMKRNAYGFRDDRYFTLRLYALHDCRITRNIG
;
A
#
# COMPACT_ATOMS: atom_id res chain seq x y z
N HIS A 1 -3.74 7.69 -0.02
CA HIS A 1 -3.70 6.62 1.00
C HIS A 1 -3.46 5.22 0.41
N PHE A 2 -4.37 4.65 -0.41
CA PHE A 2 -4.29 3.24 -0.88
C PHE A 2 -2.94 2.83 -1.49
N HIS A 3 -2.40 3.61 -2.43
CA HIS A 3 -1.12 3.29 -3.07
C HIS A 3 0.06 3.25 -2.10
N VAL A 4 0.05 4.11 -1.08
CA VAL A 4 1.11 4.16 -0.06
C VAL A 4 1.05 2.90 0.82
N VAL A 5 -0.15 2.52 1.26
CA VAL A 5 -0.35 1.27 2.02
C VAL A 5 0.02 0.04 1.19
N LYS A 6 -0.30 0.04 -0.10
CA LYS A 6 0.10 -1.03 -1.02
C LYS A 6 1.62 -1.16 -1.11
N LEU A 7 2.33 -0.05 -1.33
CA LEU A 7 3.80 -0.03 -1.37
C LEU A 7 4.40 -0.52 -0.05
N MET A 8 3.83 -0.12 1.09
CA MET A 8 4.28 -0.60 2.40
C MET A 8 4.10 -2.11 2.56
N ASN A 9 2.96 -2.66 2.13
CA ASN A 9 2.72 -4.11 2.13
C ASN A 9 3.72 -4.86 1.23
N GLU A 10 4.10 -4.30 0.08
CA GLU A 10 5.14 -4.88 -0.78
C GLU A 10 6.50 -4.93 -0.07
N LYS A 11 6.87 -3.87 0.69
CA LYS A 11 8.11 -3.85 1.50
C LYS A 11 8.09 -4.88 2.62
N LEU A 12 6.96 -5.05 3.30
CA LEU A 12 6.77 -6.11 4.30
C LEU A 12 6.96 -7.50 3.69
N ASP A 13 6.38 -7.75 2.52
CA ASP A 13 6.55 -9.03 1.81
C ASP A 13 8.01 -9.28 1.38
N ASP A 14 8.76 -8.24 1.04
CA ASP A 14 10.20 -8.34 0.75
C ASP A 14 11.03 -8.65 2.01
N ILE A 15 10.75 -8.01 3.14
CA ILE A 15 11.42 -8.28 4.44
C ILE A 15 11.19 -9.74 4.84
N ARG A 16 9.96 -10.21 4.71
CA ARG A 16 9.58 -11.60 4.98
C ARG A 16 10.27 -12.62 4.09
N ARG A 17 10.32 -12.35 2.78
CA ARG A 17 11.03 -13.23 1.83
C ARG A 17 12.52 -13.34 2.17
N LYS A 18 13.17 -12.23 2.54
CA LYS A 18 14.58 -12.26 2.95
C LYS A 18 14.79 -13.08 4.22
N ALA A 19 13.98 -12.87 5.27
CA ALA A 19 14.13 -13.64 6.49
C ALA A 19 13.83 -15.13 6.28
N TYR A 20 12.82 -15.48 5.49
CA TYR A 20 12.54 -16.88 5.15
C TYR A 20 13.75 -17.55 4.45
N SER A 21 14.42 -16.81 3.55
CA SER A 21 15.60 -17.31 2.84
C SER A 21 16.81 -17.50 3.77
N MET A 22 16.97 -16.65 4.79
CA MET A 22 18.09 -16.70 5.73
C MET A 22 17.88 -17.71 6.87
N GLU A 23 16.64 -17.95 7.26
CA GLU A 23 16.28 -18.90 8.31
C GLU A 23 16.61 -20.32 7.85
N LYS A 24 17.26 -21.13 8.69
CA LYS A 24 17.60 -22.54 8.37
C LYS A 24 16.64 -23.51 9.05
N ASP A 25 15.96 -23.08 10.12
CA ASP A 25 14.99 -23.89 10.84
C ASP A 25 13.65 -23.98 10.08
N VAL A 26 13.24 -25.21 9.78
CA VAL A 26 12.00 -25.52 9.06
C VAL A 26 10.75 -25.08 9.83
N ASN A 27 10.76 -25.16 11.16
CA ASN A 27 9.64 -24.75 12.00
C ASN A 27 9.49 -23.22 11.99
N LYS A 28 10.60 -22.47 12.13
CA LYS A 28 10.59 -21.00 12.02
C LYS A 28 10.20 -20.53 10.62
N ARG A 29 10.65 -21.22 9.57
CA ARG A 29 10.21 -20.98 8.18
C ARG A 29 8.70 -21.14 7.99
N LYS A 30 8.09 -22.17 8.60
CA LYS A 30 6.63 -22.35 8.57
C LYS A 30 5.92 -21.15 9.22
N VAL A 31 6.38 -20.69 10.38
CA VAL A 31 5.82 -19.50 11.07
C VAL A 31 5.92 -18.25 10.19
N LEU A 32 7.05 -18.01 9.53
CA LEU A 32 7.24 -16.90 8.58
C LEU A 32 6.35 -16.97 7.32
N LYS A 33 5.84 -18.15 6.97
CA LYS A 33 4.87 -18.29 5.86
C LYS A 33 3.47 -17.88 6.30
N TRP A 34 3.05 -18.31 7.49
CA TRP A 34 1.72 -18.04 8.04
C TRP A 34 1.52 -16.57 8.44
N THR A 35 2.58 -15.92 8.93
CA THR A 35 2.58 -14.51 9.32
C THR A 35 2.31 -13.54 8.18
N ARG A 36 2.41 -13.96 6.91
CA ARG A 36 2.07 -13.14 5.76
C ARG A 36 0.64 -12.59 5.84
N TYR A 37 -0.34 -13.45 6.09
CA TYR A 37 -1.74 -13.05 6.13
C TYR A 37 -2.03 -12.13 7.31
N LEU A 38 -1.36 -12.36 8.44
CA LEU A 38 -1.44 -11.51 9.63
C LEU A 38 -0.89 -10.10 9.38
N LEU A 39 0.29 -10.01 8.76
CA LEU A 39 0.94 -8.73 8.48
C LEU A 39 0.23 -7.93 7.38
N LEU A 40 -0.49 -8.58 6.47
CA LEU A 40 -1.27 -7.92 5.41
C LEU A 40 -2.66 -7.47 5.87
N GLY A 41 -3.19 -8.08 6.93
CA GLY A 41 -4.45 -7.71 7.56
C GLY A 41 -4.47 -6.28 8.14
N ASN A 42 -5.66 -5.79 8.44
CA ASN A 42 -5.90 -4.53 9.11
C ASN A 42 -5.86 -4.76 10.63
N GLY A 43 -5.21 -3.91 11.42
CA GLY A 43 -5.15 -4.07 12.89
C GLY A 43 -6.53 -4.27 13.53
N ALA A 44 -7.54 -3.56 13.01
CA ALA A 44 -8.94 -3.66 13.41
C ALA A 44 -9.70 -4.86 12.82
N ASP A 45 -9.16 -5.58 11.85
CA ASP A 45 -9.80 -6.78 11.25
C ASP A 45 -9.22 -8.09 11.82
N ILE A 46 -8.21 -8.03 12.71
CA ILE A 46 -7.50 -9.20 13.29
C ILE A 46 -8.15 -9.64 14.63
N PHE A 47 -9.44 -9.41 14.85
CA PHE A 47 -10.14 -9.61 16.14
C PHE A 47 -10.31 -11.06 16.64
N ASP A 48 -9.63 -12.05 16.05
CA ASP A 48 -9.57 -13.39 16.64
C ASP A 48 -8.34 -13.51 17.56
N LYS A 49 -8.60 -13.87 18.82
CA LYS A 49 -7.63 -14.08 19.91
C LYS A 49 -6.50 -15.03 19.51
N GLN A 50 -6.78 -16.04 18.68
CA GLN A 50 -5.74 -16.95 18.16
C GLN A 50 -4.79 -16.24 17.20
N TYR A 51 -5.30 -15.34 16.34
CA TYR A 51 -4.48 -14.63 15.34
C TYR A 51 -3.60 -13.57 16.00
N ARG A 52 -4.13 -12.85 17.00
CA ARG A 52 -3.35 -11.89 17.81
C ARG A 52 -2.21 -12.56 18.57
N THR A 53 -2.47 -13.69 19.23
CA THR A 53 -1.43 -14.46 19.95
C THR A 53 -0.35 -15.00 19.00
N ARG A 54 -0.74 -15.46 17.80
CA ARG A 54 0.21 -15.89 16.76
C ARG A 54 1.04 -14.74 16.20
N LEU A 55 0.45 -13.56 16.04
CA LEU A 55 1.14 -12.35 15.63
C LEU A 55 2.16 -11.93 16.69
N ASP A 56 1.75 -11.80 17.95
CA ASP A 56 2.63 -11.41 19.05
C ASP A 56 3.82 -12.37 19.20
N ASN A 57 3.58 -13.69 19.13
CA ASN A 57 4.65 -14.69 19.13
C ASN A 57 5.59 -14.55 17.93
N ALA A 58 5.06 -14.26 16.73
CA ALA A 58 5.89 -14.05 15.55
C ALA A 58 6.71 -12.76 15.59
N LEU A 59 6.15 -11.69 16.16
CA LEU A 59 6.85 -10.42 16.37
C LEU A 59 7.94 -10.56 17.44
N ALA A 60 7.67 -11.33 18.50
CA ALA A 60 8.66 -11.65 19.54
C ALA A 60 9.84 -12.48 19.01
N MET A 61 9.58 -13.35 18.03
CA MET A 61 10.62 -14.18 17.42
C MET A 61 11.46 -13.48 16.35
N ASN A 62 11.09 -12.27 15.89
CA ASN A 62 11.78 -11.60 14.78
C ASN A 62 11.72 -10.06 14.84
N GLU A 63 12.79 -9.45 15.34
CA GLU A 63 12.93 -8.00 15.51
C GLU A 63 12.68 -7.19 14.21
N PRO A 64 13.25 -7.54 13.04
CA PRO A 64 12.93 -6.84 11.78
C PRO A 64 11.46 -6.87 11.37
N HIS A 65 10.75 -7.98 11.62
CA HIS A 65 9.33 -8.10 11.26
C HIS A 65 8.46 -7.27 12.19
N SER A 66 8.80 -7.30 13.48
CA SER A 66 8.17 -6.48 14.51
C SER A 66 8.23 -5.00 14.17
N LYS A 67 9.44 -4.49 13.91
CA LYS A 67 9.66 -3.08 13.50
C LYS A 67 8.88 -2.71 12.23
N ALA A 68 8.91 -3.56 11.21
CA ALA A 68 8.21 -3.30 9.95
C ALA A 68 6.68 -3.27 10.12
N TYR A 69 6.14 -4.12 10.98
CA TYR A 69 4.70 -4.16 11.27
C TYR A 69 4.26 -2.91 12.03
N TYR A 70 4.97 -2.54 13.10
CA TYR A 70 4.67 -1.33 13.85
C TYR A 70 4.71 -0.08 12.96
N LEU A 71 5.72 0.02 12.09
CA LEU A 71 5.80 1.12 11.13
C LEU A 71 4.65 1.09 10.12
N LYS A 72 4.12 -0.08 9.73
CA LYS A 72 2.94 -0.12 8.86
C LYS A 72 1.70 0.44 9.56
N GLU A 73 1.48 0.08 10.83
CA GLU A 73 0.32 0.57 11.56
C GLU A 73 0.44 2.07 11.82
N GLN A 74 1.60 2.54 12.27
CA GLN A 74 1.87 3.97 12.48
C GLN A 74 1.76 4.79 11.19
N LEU A 75 2.05 4.21 10.02
CA LEU A 75 1.90 4.88 8.73
C LEU A 75 0.46 5.38 8.51
N ARG A 76 -0.55 4.66 9.02
CA ARG A 76 -1.95 5.04 8.86
C ARG A 76 -2.31 6.28 9.66
N GLU A 77 -1.66 6.49 10.79
CA GLU A 77 -1.88 7.65 11.68
C GLU A 77 -1.70 8.97 10.94
N ILE A 78 -0.88 9.01 9.88
CA ILE A 78 -0.68 10.20 9.03
C ILE A 78 -2.01 10.73 8.48
N TRP A 79 -2.98 9.87 8.17
CA TRP A 79 -4.29 10.29 7.65
C TRP A 79 -5.40 10.30 8.71
N MET A 80 -5.09 9.92 9.96
CA MET A 80 -6.05 9.98 11.08
C MET A 80 -5.95 11.28 11.86
N GLN A 81 -4.92 12.10 11.59
CA GLN A 81 -4.76 13.37 12.28
C GLN A 81 -5.86 14.36 11.89
N PRO A 82 -6.32 15.22 12.82
CA PRO A 82 -7.38 16.18 12.55
C PRO A 82 -6.90 17.37 11.71
N LEU A 83 -5.60 17.70 11.79
CA LEU A 83 -5.00 18.86 11.14
C LEU A 83 -3.80 18.44 10.30
N LYS A 84 -3.58 19.17 9.19
CA LYS A 84 -2.44 18.95 8.30
C LYS A 84 -1.10 19.10 9.02
N SER A 85 -0.97 20.08 9.91
CA SER A 85 0.26 20.29 10.69
C SER A 85 0.59 19.06 11.55
N MET A 86 -0.40 18.49 12.24
CA MET A 86 -0.21 17.26 13.02
C MET A 86 0.14 16.07 12.12
N ALA A 87 -0.46 15.97 10.94
CA ALA A 87 -0.10 14.95 9.96
C ALA A 87 1.34 15.10 9.45
N GLU A 88 1.85 16.32 9.33
CA GLU A 88 3.25 16.60 8.98
C GLU A 88 4.20 16.10 10.08
N ASP A 89 3.91 16.39 11.35
CA ASP A 89 4.72 15.91 12.47
C ASP A 89 4.76 14.38 12.52
N VAL A 90 3.59 13.73 12.40
CA VAL A 90 3.49 12.26 12.37
C VAL A 90 4.22 11.68 11.16
N PHE A 91 4.14 12.33 9.99
CA PHE A 91 4.86 11.91 8.80
C PHE A 91 6.38 11.98 9.00
N ASP A 92 6.87 13.08 9.55
CA ASP A 92 8.31 13.32 9.72
C ASP A 92 8.90 12.38 10.78
N ASP A 93 8.15 12.12 11.87
CA ASP A 93 8.49 11.11 12.86
C ASP A 93 8.51 9.70 12.27
N TRP A 94 7.48 9.33 11.50
CA TRP A 94 7.42 8.03 10.83
C TRP A 94 8.63 7.83 9.90
N ALA A 95 8.97 8.85 9.10
CA ALA A 95 10.09 8.79 8.18
C ALA A 95 11.43 8.63 8.93
N ARG A 96 11.60 9.33 10.06
CA ARG A 96 12.78 9.21 10.94
C ARG A 96 12.91 7.81 11.52
N MET A 97 11.82 7.24 12.04
CA MET A 97 11.81 5.87 12.58
C MET A 97 12.12 4.83 11.49
N ALA A 98 11.56 4.99 10.29
CA ALA A 98 11.84 4.12 9.16
C ALA A 98 13.31 4.18 8.71
N GLU A 99 13.95 5.36 8.74
CA GLU A 99 15.37 5.54 8.46
C GLU A 99 16.26 4.91 9.54
N GLN A 100 15.91 5.11 10.81
CA GLN A 100 16.64 4.56 11.97
C GLN A 100 16.45 3.05 12.14
N SER A 101 15.47 2.44 11.47
CA SER A 101 15.19 1.00 11.56
C SER A 101 16.36 0.11 11.13
N LYS A 102 17.33 0.65 10.36
CA LYS A 102 18.43 -0.07 9.70
C LYS A 102 17.96 -1.19 8.76
N ILE A 103 16.67 -1.21 8.38
CA ILE A 103 16.09 -2.18 7.45
C ILE A 103 16.05 -1.53 6.05
N PRO A 104 16.82 -2.02 5.07
CA PRO A 104 16.94 -1.36 3.77
C PRO A 104 15.61 -1.12 3.05
N GLN A 105 14.64 -2.03 3.23
CA GLN A 105 13.30 -1.91 2.65
C GLN A 105 12.52 -0.73 3.24
N LEU A 106 12.65 -0.49 4.55
CA LEU A 106 11.96 0.61 5.25
C LEU A 106 12.65 1.95 4.97
N ILE A 107 13.98 1.98 4.92
CA ILE A 107 14.74 3.16 4.51
C ILE A 107 14.33 3.61 3.11
N ARG A 108 14.21 2.66 2.16
CA ARG A 108 13.69 2.97 0.82
C ARG A 108 12.25 3.49 0.83
N MET A 109 11.40 2.94 1.70
CA MET A 109 10.04 3.43 1.85
C MET A 109 10.04 4.88 2.37
N ALA A 110 10.89 5.21 3.34
CA ALA A 110 11.05 6.57 3.85
C ALA A 110 11.46 7.55 2.74
N MET A 111 12.42 7.19 1.90
CA MET A 111 12.82 8.01 0.76
C MET A 111 11.67 8.23 -0.24
N THR A 112 10.90 7.17 -0.56
CA THR A 112 9.71 7.30 -1.42
C THR A 112 8.67 8.21 -0.79
N MET A 113 8.39 8.05 0.51
CA MET A 113 7.45 8.90 1.23
C MET A 113 7.87 10.36 1.16
N LYS A 114 9.12 10.68 1.48
CA LYS A 114 9.67 12.05 1.42
C LYS A 114 9.55 12.64 0.00
N ALA A 115 9.85 11.88 -1.04
CA ALA A 115 9.71 12.32 -2.43
C ALA A 115 8.27 12.69 -2.80
N TYR A 116 7.28 12.00 -2.22
CA TYR A 116 5.86 12.23 -2.46
C TYR A 116 5.15 13.00 -1.32
N ARG A 117 5.89 13.63 -0.38
CA ARG A 117 5.35 14.33 0.80
C ARG A 117 4.18 15.25 0.44
N ARG A 118 4.38 16.11 -0.57
CA ARG A 118 3.36 17.06 -1.03
C ARG A 118 2.07 16.38 -1.49
N GLY A 119 2.18 15.30 -2.27
CA GLY A 119 1.01 14.57 -2.77
C GLY A 119 0.30 13.75 -1.68
N ILE A 120 1.03 13.28 -0.68
CA ILE A 120 0.49 12.54 0.46
C ILE A 120 -0.33 13.46 1.37
N LEU A 121 0.20 14.65 1.67
CA LEU A 121 -0.43 15.64 2.54
C LEU A 121 -1.50 16.48 1.84
N ALA A 122 -1.50 16.53 0.50
CA ALA A 122 -2.55 17.19 -0.28
C ALA A 122 -3.96 16.62 -0.01
N TRP A 123 -4.05 15.42 0.57
CA TRP A 123 -5.31 14.86 1.07
C TRP A 123 -6.02 15.77 2.09
N TYR A 124 -5.25 16.52 2.89
CA TYR A 124 -5.77 17.48 3.86
C TYR A 124 -6.25 18.79 3.25
N ASP A 125 -5.63 19.20 2.13
CA ASP A 125 -6.02 20.43 1.43
C ASP A 125 -7.30 20.22 0.62
N CYS A 126 -7.42 19.02 0.02
CA CYS A 126 -8.55 18.66 -0.80
C CYS A 126 -8.94 17.20 -0.49
N HIS A 127 -10.13 17.00 0.08
CA HIS A 127 -10.71 15.66 0.30
C HIS A 127 -11.13 14.97 -1.01
N PHE A 128 -10.32 15.03 -2.06
CA PHE A 128 -10.55 14.27 -3.28
C PHE A 128 -10.26 12.80 -3.00
N SER A 129 -11.30 11.97 -2.98
CA SER A 129 -11.11 10.52 -2.96
C SER A 129 -10.45 10.08 -4.27
N THR A 130 -9.42 9.21 -4.17
CA THR A 130 -8.81 8.57 -5.35
C THR A 130 -9.82 7.70 -6.10
N GLY A 131 -10.96 7.37 -5.50
CA GLY A 131 -12.02 6.56 -6.11
C GLY A 131 -12.55 7.11 -7.44
N LYS A 132 -12.66 8.44 -7.60
CA LYS A 132 -13.07 9.02 -8.90
C LYS A 132 -12.02 8.76 -9.98
N VAL A 133 -10.74 8.97 -9.66
CA VAL A 133 -9.62 8.74 -10.58
C VAL A 133 -9.46 7.25 -10.90
N GLU A 134 -9.58 6.38 -9.89
CA GLU A 134 -9.56 4.92 -10.06
C GLU A 134 -10.75 4.44 -10.89
N GLY A 135 -11.93 5.02 -10.71
CA GLY A 135 -13.11 4.77 -11.53
C GLY A 135 -12.89 5.12 -12.99
N ILE A 136 -12.28 6.27 -13.28
CA ILE A 136 -11.89 6.66 -14.64
C ILE A 136 -10.84 5.69 -15.19
N HIS A 137 -9.80 5.34 -14.43
CA HIS A 137 -8.80 4.35 -14.85
C HIS A 137 -9.43 2.99 -15.19
N ASN A 138 -10.36 2.51 -14.38
CA ASN A 138 -11.08 1.27 -14.66
C ASN A 138 -11.93 1.37 -15.92
N LYS A 139 -12.65 2.48 -16.12
CA LYS A 139 -13.40 2.74 -17.36
C LYS A 139 -12.48 2.70 -18.59
N ILE A 140 -11.31 3.33 -18.53
CA ILE A 140 -10.33 3.31 -19.63
C ILE A 140 -9.82 1.88 -19.88
N LYS A 141 -9.50 1.12 -18.83
CA LYS A 141 -9.09 -0.28 -18.95
C LYS A 141 -10.17 -1.15 -19.60
N VAL A 142 -11.43 -1.01 -19.17
CA VAL A 142 -12.57 -1.75 -19.75
C VAL A 142 -12.75 -1.38 -21.22
N MET A 143 -12.68 -0.09 -21.56
CA MET A 143 -12.78 0.38 -22.95
C MET A 143 -11.68 -0.24 -23.84
N LYS A 144 -10.41 -0.19 -23.40
CA LYS A 144 -9.30 -0.84 -24.12
C LYS A 144 -9.51 -2.34 -24.29
N ARG A 145 -10.04 -3.02 -23.26
CA ARG A 145 -10.33 -4.47 -23.29
C ARG A 145 -11.46 -4.80 -24.27
N ASN A 146 -12.53 -4.00 -24.32
CA ASN A 146 -13.64 -4.19 -25.26
C ASN A 146 -13.24 -3.92 -26.71
N ALA A 147 -12.30 -3.01 -26.94
CA ALA A 147 -11.80 -2.68 -28.27
C ALA A 147 -10.73 -3.65 -28.80
N TYR A 148 -10.20 -4.56 -27.96
CA TYR A 148 -9.01 -5.37 -28.25
C TYR A 148 -7.79 -4.53 -28.65
N GLY A 149 -7.66 -3.35 -28.03
CA GLY A 149 -6.63 -2.35 -28.36
C GLY A 149 -7.09 -1.34 -29.42
N PHE A 150 -6.37 -0.22 -29.50
CA PHE A 150 -6.58 0.81 -30.52
C PHE A 150 -5.32 0.89 -31.37
N ARG A 151 -5.48 0.95 -32.69
CA ARG A 151 -4.36 1.11 -33.65
C ARG A 151 -4.04 2.57 -33.93
N ASP A 152 -4.98 3.47 -33.65
CA ASP A 152 -4.87 4.91 -33.87
C ASP A 152 -5.03 5.64 -32.52
N ASP A 153 -3.96 6.33 -32.12
CA ASP A 153 -3.90 7.11 -30.89
C ASP A 153 -4.84 8.31 -30.88
N ARG A 154 -5.09 8.91 -32.06
CA ARG A 154 -6.02 10.02 -32.20
C ARG A 154 -7.45 9.55 -31.95
N TYR A 155 -7.80 8.38 -32.50
CA TYR A 155 -9.10 7.75 -32.23
C TYR A 155 -9.25 7.35 -30.76
N PHE A 156 -8.19 6.83 -30.13
CA PHE A 156 -8.21 6.53 -28.69
C PHE A 156 -8.42 7.80 -27.85
N THR A 157 -7.76 8.91 -28.19
CA THR A 157 -7.90 10.19 -27.50
C THR A 157 -9.33 10.74 -27.61
N LEU A 158 -9.96 10.65 -28.79
CA LEU A 158 -11.36 11.03 -28.98
C LEU A 158 -12.31 10.18 -28.14
N ARG A 159 -12.06 8.86 -28.04
CA ARG A 159 -12.82 7.96 -27.17
C ARG A 159 -12.63 8.29 -25.68
N LEU A 160 -11.45 8.76 -25.26
CA LEU A 160 -11.21 9.23 -23.89
C LEU A 160 -12.04 10.48 -23.57
N TYR A 161 -12.09 11.45 -24.48
CA TYR A 161 -12.92 12.64 -24.29
C TYR A 161 -14.40 12.29 -24.21
N ALA A 162 -14.88 11.36 -25.04
CA ALA A 162 -16.27 10.90 -25.01
C ALA A 162 -16.63 9.97 -23.82
N LEU A 163 -15.67 9.63 -22.93
CA LEU A 163 -15.87 8.65 -21.85
C LEU A 163 -16.90 9.09 -20.79
N HIS A 164 -17.12 10.40 -20.66
CA HIS A 164 -18.10 10.96 -19.73
C HIS A 164 -19.54 10.91 -20.28
N ASP A 165 -19.70 10.86 -21.60
CA ASP A 165 -21.00 10.93 -22.28
C ASP A 165 -21.53 9.56 -22.75
N CYS A 166 -20.69 8.53 -22.76
CA CYS A 166 -21.03 7.23 -23.35
C CYS A 166 -20.98 6.08 -22.33
N ARG A 167 -21.99 5.19 -22.37
CA ARG A 167 -21.89 3.86 -21.75
C ARG A 167 -20.87 3.04 -22.54
N ILE A 168 -19.95 2.37 -21.83
CA ILE A 168 -18.98 1.46 -22.45
C ILE A 168 -19.74 0.20 -22.90
N THR A 169 -20.22 0.21 -24.15
CA THR A 169 -20.81 -0.96 -24.79
C THR A 169 -19.69 -1.86 -25.34
N ARG A 170 -19.97 -3.16 -25.44
CA ARG A 170 -19.12 -4.04 -26.27
C ARG A 170 -19.26 -3.55 -27.71
N ASN A 171 -18.15 -3.46 -28.44
CA ASN A 171 -18.22 -3.38 -29.90
C ASN A 171 -18.90 -4.68 -30.34
N ILE A 172 -20.19 -4.58 -30.67
CA ILE A 172 -20.86 -5.60 -31.47
C ILE A 172 -20.31 -5.34 -32.87
N GLY A 173 -19.41 -6.22 -33.29
CA GLY A 173 -18.99 -6.30 -34.69
C GLY A 173 -20.16 -6.74 -35.56
#